data_AF-A0A517PYI1-F1
#
_entry.id   AF-A0A517PYI1-F1
#
_cell.length_a   1.000
_cell.length_b   1.000
_cell.length_c   1.000
_cell.angle_alpha   90.00
_cell.angle_beta   90.00
_cell.angle_gamma   90.00
#
_symmetry.space_group_name_H-M   'P 1'
#
loop_
_entity.id
_entity.type
_entity.pdbx_description
1 polymer ?
#
loop_
_entity_poly.entity_id
_entity_poly.type
_entity_poly.pdbx_seq_one_letter_code
_entity_poly.pdbx_strand_id
1 'polypeptide(L)'
;MKKLLSWIFICLIVSVNFSFAHSGRTDSKGGHYNRRTGEYHFHGRGSSPSTLRLVRTEPRTTSPSIARTTARSSVSTKKVEVIKPDPEKLAQEKLDRALTLLRETVSDYGSTKAGEKAKRLLEVDHQVSQEQQAFEHDLEEKKAQEALDVVKWLMDKNMNSSAEKRIQDLINEHPNTRAATEAKEMLEKLKE
;
A
#
# COMPACT_ATOMS: atom_id res chain seq x y z
N MET A 1 -24.77 -34.47 -59.09
CA MET A 1 -24.38 -33.07 -58.80
C MET A 1 -25.23 -32.36 -57.74
N LYS A 2 -26.55 -32.66 -57.61
CA LYS A 2 -27.45 -32.00 -56.63
C LYS A 2 -27.05 -32.17 -55.16
N LYS A 3 -26.47 -33.33 -54.79
CA LYS A 3 -25.98 -33.61 -53.43
C LYS A 3 -24.73 -32.78 -53.05
N LEU A 4 -23.88 -32.47 -54.04
CA LEU A 4 -22.68 -31.65 -53.83
C LEU A 4 -23.07 -30.18 -53.57
N LEU A 5 -24.05 -29.67 -54.34
CA LEU A 5 -24.56 -28.31 -54.17
C LEU A 5 -25.23 -28.11 -52.81
N SER A 6 -25.93 -29.14 -52.31
CA SER A 6 -26.52 -29.12 -50.96
C SER A 6 -25.48 -29.06 -49.84
N TRP A 7 -24.35 -29.76 -49.98
CA TRP A 7 -23.25 -29.70 -49.01
C TRP A 7 -22.56 -28.33 -49.00
N ILE A 8 -22.32 -27.75 -50.17
CA ILE A 8 -21.73 -26.40 -50.30
C ILE A 8 -22.61 -25.35 -49.62
N PHE A 9 -23.93 -25.46 -49.81
CA PHE A 9 -24.89 -24.53 -49.19
C PHE A 9 -24.91 -24.64 -47.66
N ILE A 10 -24.81 -25.86 -47.11
CA ILE A 10 -24.71 -26.09 -45.66
C ILE A 10 -23.41 -25.51 -45.09
N CYS A 11 -22.27 -25.70 -45.76
CA CYS A 11 -21.00 -25.13 -45.30
C CYS A 11 -21.00 -23.59 -45.31
N LEU A 12 -21.71 -22.96 -46.26
CA LEU A 12 -21.83 -21.51 -46.35
C LEU A 12 -22.68 -20.91 -45.21
N ILE A 13 -23.72 -21.62 -44.76
CA ILE A 13 -24.57 -21.18 -43.63
C ILE A 13 -23.82 -21.28 -42.29
N VAL A 14 -22.97 -22.30 -42.12
CA VAL A 14 -22.22 -22.48 -40.87
C VAL A 14 -21.12 -21.42 -40.72
N SER A 15 -20.57 -20.90 -41.82
CA SER A 15 -19.45 -19.95 -41.80
C SER A 15 -19.85 -18.49 -41.48
N VAL A 16 -21.11 -18.12 -41.61
CA VAL A 16 -21.59 -16.74 -41.35
C VAL A 16 -21.89 -16.42 -39.87
N ASN A 17 -21.68 -17.35 -38.93
CA ASN A 17 -22.02 -17.16 -37.52
C ASN A 17 -20.89 -16.62 -36.61
N PHE A 18 -19.70 -16.31 -37.14
CA PHE A 18 -18.62 -15.71 -36.35
C PHE A 18 -18.74 -14.17 -36.29
N SER A 19 -19.77 -13.68 -35.60
CA SER A 19 -19.82 -12.28 -35.17
C SER A 19 -19.11 -12.14 -33.82
N PHE A 20 -17.86 -11.63 -33.85
CA PHE A 20 -17.13 -11.23 -32.65
C PHE A 20 -17.70 -9.91 -32.09
N ALA A 21 -18.83 -10.01 -31.39
CA ALA A 21 -19.36 -8.91 -30.59
C ALA A 21 -18.49 -8.72 -29.34
N HIS A 22 -17.35 -8.06 -29.49
CA HIS A 22 -16.59 -7.54 -28.35
C HIS A 22 -17.23 -6.24 -27.86
N SER A 23 -18.42 -6.31 -27.27
CA SER A 23 -18.91 -5.26 -26.39
C SER A 23 -18.58 -5.68 -24.97
N GLY A 24 -17.62 -4.99 -24.34
CA GLY A 24 -17.36 -5.15 -22.91
C GLY A 24 -18.70 -5.05 -22.18
N ARG A 25 -19.03 -6.08 -21.40
CA ARG A 25 -20.33 -6.20 -20.73
C ARG A 25 -20.55 -4.95 -19.88
N THR A 26 -21.63 -4.24 -20.16
CA THR A 26 -22.06 -3.10 -19.37
C THR A 26 -22.44 -3.58 -17.97
N ASP A 27 -22.00 -2.86 -16.93
CA ASP A 27 -22.35 -3.17 -15.55
C ASP A 27 -23.82 -2.83 -15.25
N SER A 28 -24.26 -3.14 -14.03
CA SER A 28 -25.62 -2.83 -13.56
C SER A 28 -25.93 -1.32 -13.54
N LYS A 29 -24.93 -0.45 -13.68
CA LYS A 29 -25.08 1.01 -13.74
C LYS A 29 -25.21 1.52 -15.18
N GLY A 30 -24.95 0.72 -16.20
CA GLY A 30 -25.05 1.17 -17.59
C GLY A 30 -23.73 1.68 -18.19
N GLY A 31 -22.57 1.37 -17.57
CA GLY A 31 -21.26 1.70 -18.13
C GLY A 31 -20.27 0.52 -18.17
N HIS A 32 -19.03 0.78 -18.60
CA HIS A 32 -17.95 -0.20 -18.60
C HIS A 32 -16.59 0.46 -18.37
N TYR A 33 -15.67 -0.27 -17.73
CA TYR A 33 -14.29 0.18 -17.52
C TYR A 33 -13.39 -0.21 -18.70
N ASN A 34 -12.78 0.76 -19.35
CA ASN A 34 -11.84 0.56 -20.44
C ASN A 34 -10.42 0.39 -19.89
N ARG A 35 -9.91 -0.85 -19.88
CA ARG A 35 -8.57 -1.17 -19.36
C ARG A 35 -7.41 -0.56 -20.17
N ARG A 36 -7.66 -0.14 -21.42
CA ARG A 36 -6.61 0.47 -22.26
C ARG A 36 -6.39 1.95 -21.95
N THR A 37 -7.47 2.67 -21.63
CA THR A 37 -7.42 4.11 -21.29
C THR A 37 -7.43 4.35 -19.79
N GLY A 38 -7.91 3.39 -19.00
CA GLY A 38 -8.13 3.52 -17.58
C GLY A 38 -9.41 4.30 -17.23
N GLU A 39 -10.30 4.53 -18.20
CA GLU A 39 -11.48 5.38 -18.04
C GLU A 39 -12.80 4.57 -18.02
N TYR A 40 -13.84 5.13 -17.40
CA TYR A 40 -15.17 4.52 -17.30
C TYR A 40 -16.16 5.18 -18.27
N HIS A 41 -16.80 4.39 -19.13
CA HIS A 41 -17.66 4.89 -20.22
C HIS A 41 -19.12 4.46 -20.01
N PHE A 42 -20.07 5.40 -20.08
CA PHE A 42 -21.52 5.14 -19.99
C PHE A 42 -22.19 5.10 -21.37
N HIS A 43 -23.13 4.18 -21.55
CA HIS A 43 -23.93 4.05 -22.77
C HIS A 43 -25.40 4.37 -22.47
N GLY A 44 -25.76 5.67 -22.46
CA GLY A 44 -27.16 6.10 -22.30
C GLY A 44 -27.34 7.61 -22.48
N ARG A 45 -28.42 8.05 -23.14
CA ARG A 45 -28.84 9.45 -23.18
C ARG A 45 -29.58 9.78 -21.89
N GLY A 46 -28.85 10.26 -20.89
CA GLY A 46 -29.44 10.69 -19.62
C GLY A 46 -28.66 10.18 -18.43
N SER A 47 -27.45 10.69 -18.26
CA SER A 47 -26.71 10.88 -17.00
C SER A 47 -25.25 11.08 -17.38
N SER A 48 -24.89 12.29 -17.77
CA SER A 48 -23.50 12.72 -17.67
C SER A 48 -23.22 13.01 -16.20
N PRO A 49 -22.29 12.32 -15.52
CA PRO A 49 -21.48 12.98 -14.54
C PRO A 49 -20.28 13.54 -15.29
N SER A 50 -20.44 14.78 -15.73
CA SER A 50 -19.30 15.66 -15.91
C SER A 50 -18.49 15.61 -14.61
N THR A 51 -17.24 15.17 -14.67
CA THR A 51 -16.21 15.41 -13.63
C THR A 51 -16.60 14.99 -12.20
N LEU A 52 -16.30 13.75 -11.81
CA LEU A 52 -15.92 13.48 -10.42
C LEU A 52 -14.42 13.60 -10.28
N ARG A 53 -13.99 14.86 -10.40
CA ARG A 53 -12.88 15.37 -9.63
C ARG A 53 -13.38 15.49 -8.18
N LEU A 54 -12.73 14.73 -7.29
CA LEU A 54 -12.52 14.96 -5.87
C LEU A 54 -13.69 14.87 -4.86
N VAL A 55 -13.45 14.06 -3.82
CA VAL A 55 -13.30 14.51 -2.41
C VAL A 55 -14.44 15.36 -1.81
N ARG A 56 -15.09 14.73 -0.84
CA ARG A 56 -15.33 15.22 0.54
C ARG A 56 -16.46 16.23 0.82
N THR A 57 -17.44 15.67 1.54
CA THR A 57 -18.23 16.15 2.70
C THR A 57 -19.02 17.46 2.63
N GLU A 58 -20.31 17.26 2.90
CA GLU A 58 -21.25 18.01 3.78
C GLU A 58 -22.53 18.52 3.08
N PRO A 59 -23.69 18.46 3.76
CA PRO A 59 -25.00 18.62 3.15
C PRO A 59 -25.60 20.01 3.41
N ARG A 60 -26.30 20.60 2.43
CA ARG A 60 -27.54 21.36 2.72
C ARG A 60 -28.34 21.73 1.47
N THR A 61 -29.63 21.37 1.56
CA THR A 61 -30.83 22.17 1.26
C THR A 61 -30.88 23.08 0.03
N THR A 62 -31.86 22.76 -0.83
CA THR A 62 -32.76 23.65 -1.58
C THR A 62 -32.16 24.75 -2.47
N SER A 63 -32.32 24.53 -3.78
CA SER A 63 -32.40 25.49 -4.91
C SER A 63 -33.19 26.79 -4.60
N PRO A 64 -33.10 27.89 -5.39
CA PRO A 64 -32.95 27.87 -6.86
C PRO A 64 -32.13 28.97 -7.57
N SER A 65 -31.78 28.66 -8.83
CA SER A 65 -31.81 29.50 -10.06
C SER A 65 -31.05 30.84 -10.12
N ILE A 66 -30.19 31.02 -11.13
CA ILE A 66 -30.33 31.99 -12.25
C ILE A 66 -29.00 32.20 -13.01
N ALA A 67 -29.14 32.30 -14.34
CA ALA A 67 -28.30 32.97 -15.35
C ALA A 67 -26.82 32.61 -15.56
N ARG A 68 -26.66 31.78 -16.59
CA ARG A 68 -25.73 31.91 -17.74
C ARG A 68 -25.06 33.29 -17.91
N THR A 69 -23.74 33.34 -17.77
CA THR A 69 -22.91 34.36 -18.45
C THR A 69 -21.59 33.73 -18.91
N THR A 70 -21.31 33.87 -20.20
CA THR A 70 -20.10 33.41 -20.87
C THR A 70 -18.93 34.32 -20.51
N ALA A 71 -17.97 33.82 -19.73
CA ALA A 71 -16.67 34.46 -19.54
C ALA A 71 -15.56 33.45 -19.89
N ARG A 72 -14.90 33.71 -21.03
CA ARG A 72 -13.70 33.02 -21.49
C ARG A 72 -12.55 33.37 -20.53
N SER A 73 -12.39 32.59 -19.46
CA SER A 73 -11.22 32.70 -18.59
C SER A 73 -10.09 31.87 -19.18
N SER A 74 -9.02 32.53 -19.60
CA SER A 74 -7.74 31.94 -19.97
C SER A 74 -7.15 31.24 -18.74
N VAL A 75 -7.48 29.97 -18.55
CA VAL A 75 -6.85 29.12 -17.54
C VAL A 75 -5.42 28.86 -17.99
N SER A 76 -4.50 29.60 -17.37
CA SER A 76 -3.07 29.29 -17.36
C SER A 76 -2.91 27.83 -16.97
N THR A 77 -2.50 27.00 -17.93
CA THR A 77 -2.17 25.59 -17.72
C THR A 77 -0.92 25.52 -16.88
N LYS A 78 -1.08 25.58 -15.56
CA LYS A 78 -0.03 25.22 -14.62
C LYS A 78 0.33 23.76 -14.93
N LYS A 79 1.53 23.56 -15.50
CA LYS A 79 2.11 22.24 -15.80
C LYS A 79 2.04 21.41 -14.52
N VAL A 80 1.08 20.50 -14.45
CA VAL A 80 0.97 19.53 -13.36
C VAL A 80 2.10 18.54 -13.61
N GLU A 81 3.19 18.73 -12.88
CA GLU A 81 4.28 17.78 -12.84
C GLU A 81 3.73 16.50 -12.21
N VAL A 82 3.60 15.45 -13.04
CA VAL A 82 3.18 14.13 -12.59
C VAL A 82 4.31 13.58 -11.74
N ILE A 83 4.23 13.78 -10.42
CA ILE A 83 5.14 13.15 -9.47
C ILE A 83 4.87 11.65 -9.56
N LYS A 84 5.79 10.91 -10.18
CA LYS A 84 5.74 9.45 -10.17
C LYS A 84 5.85 8.99 -8.72
N PRO A 85 4.95 8.12 -8.23
CA PRO A 85 5.07 7.62 -6.87
C PRO A 85 6.37 6.85 -6.74
N ASP A 86 7.00 6.98 -5.58
CA ASP A 86 8.16 6.20 -5.17
C ASP A 86 7.84 4.70 -5.35
N PRO A 87 8.64 3.95 -6.15
CA PRO A 87 8.40 2.55 -6.41
C PRO A 87 8.34 1.70 -5.13
N GLU A 88 9.11 2.05 -4.11
CA GLU A 88 9.15 1.32 -2.84
C GLU A 88 7.84 1.50 -2.06
N LYS A 89 7.38 2.74 -1.93
CA LYS A 89 6.10 3.05 -1.29
C LYS A 89 4.93 2.35 -1.99
N LEU A 90 4.96 2.30 -3.32
CA LEU A 90 3.93 1.60 -4.10
C LEU A 90 4.00 0.07 -3.91
N ALA A 91 5.20 -0.50 -3.75
CA ALA A 91 5.36 -1.92 -3.46
C ALA A 91 4.81 -2.25 -2.06
N GLN A 92 5.09 -1.41 -1.06
CA GLN A 92 4.59 -1.59 0.29
C GLN A 92 3.06 -1.52 0.34
N GLU A 93 2.45 -0.53 -0.31
CA GLU A 93 0.99 -0.41 -0.37
C GLU A 93 0.33 -1.65 -0.98
N LYS A 94 0.95 -2.24 -2.01
CA LYS A 94 0.47 -3.48 -2.62
C LYS A 94 0.59 -4.68 -1.69
N LEU A 95 1.68 -4.77 -0.93
CA LEU A 95 1.88 -5.81 0.08
C LEU A 95 0.81 -5.70 1.18
N ASP A 96 0.58 -4.50 1.72
CA ASP A 96 -0.42 -4.24 2.76
C ASP A 96 -1.84 -4.60 2.29
N ARG A 97 -2.16 -4.29 1.04
CA ARG A 97 -3.42 -4.68 0.42
C ARG A 97 -3.55 -6.20 0.28
N ALA A 98 -2.47 -6.88 -0.13
CA ALA A 98 -2.47 -8.34 -0.24
C ALA A 98 -2.68 -9.01 1.13
N LEU A 99 -2.00 -8.53 2.18
CA LEU A 99 -2.17 -9.02 3.55
C LEU A 99 -3.60 -8.78 4.07
N THR A 100 -4.20 -7.63 3.74
CA THR A 100 -5.61 -7.36 4.07
C THR A 100 -6.55 -8.36 3.42
N LEU A 101 -6.39 -8.64 2.11
CA LEU A 101 -7.21 -9.63 1.41
C LEU A 101 -7.02 -11.04 1.96
N LEU A 102 -5.80 -11.40 2.40
CA LEU A 102 -5.55 -12.68 3.06
C LEU A 102 -6.30 -12.78 4.39
N ARG A 103 -6.31 -11.71 5.20
CA ARG A 103 -7.07 -11.67 6.47
C ARG A 103 -8.57 -11.81 6.23
N GLU A 104 -9.11 -11.09 5.24
CA GLU A 104 -10.51 -11.23 4.82
C GLU A 104 -10.82 -12.66 4.37
N THR A 105 -9.92 -13.27 3.58
CA THR A 105 -10.08 -14.66 3.13
C THR A 105 -10.10 -15.65 4.30
N VAL A 106 -9.28 -15.45 5.33
CA VAL A 106 -9.30 -16.28 6.53
C VAL A 106 -10.60 -16.09 7.31
N SER A 107 -11.09 -14.84 7.41
CA SER A 107 -12.35 -14.50 8.09
C SER A 107 -13.55 -15.18 7.40
N ASP A 108 -13.67 -15.02 6.09
CA ASP A 108 -14.85 -15.44 5.34
C ASP A 108 -14.82 -16.93 4.98
N TYR A 109 -13.63 -17.50 4.77
CA TYR A 109 -13.45 -18.85 4.22
C TYR A 109 -12.55 -19.74 5.07
N GLY A 110 -12.36 -19.45 6.35
CA GLY A 110 -11.41 -20.14 7.24
C GLY A 110 -11.56 -21.66 7.30
N SER A 111 -12.77 -22.20 7.16
CA SER A 111 -13.04 -23.65 7.16
C SER A 111 -12.69 -24.36 5.84
N THR A 112 -12.37 -23.60 4.79
CA THR A 112 -12.03 -24.15 3.48
C THR A 112 -10.52 -24.36 3.34
N LYS A 113 -10.10 -25.19 2.37
CA LYS A 113 -8.69 -25.35 2.02
C LYS A 113 -8.01 -24.01 1.63
N ALA A 114 -8.77 -23.08 1.05
CA ALA A 114 -8.27 -21.77 0.66
C ALA A 114 -8.01 -20.88 1.89
N GLY A 115 -8.94 -20.86 2.85
CA GLY A 115 -8.78 -20.14 4.11
C GLY A 115 -7.63 -20.69 4.95
N GLU A 116 -7.50 -22.02 5.06
CA GLU A 116 -6.36 -22.65 5.73
C GLU A 116 -5.02 -22.28 5.08
N LYS A 117 -4.95 -22.23 3.75
CA LYS A 117 -3.74 -21.78 3.05
C LYS A 117 -3.44 -20.30 3.31
N ALA A 118 -4.46 -19.44 3.31
CA ALA A 118 -4.30 -18.02 3.63
C ALA A 118 -3.81 -17.81 5.07
N LYS A 119 -4.32 -18.59 6.02
CA LYS A 119 -3.89 -18.58 7.42
C LYS A 119 -2.41 -18.93 7.57
N ARG A 120 -1.95 -19.98 6.88
CA ARG A 120 -0.52 -20.36 6.88
C ARG A 120 0.38 -19.27 6.31
N LEU A 121 -0.06 -18.57 5.27
CA LEU A 121 0.71 -17.45 4.70
C LEU A 121 0.84 -16.29 5.69
N LEU A 122 -0.24 -15.95 6.40
CA LEU A 122 -0.20 -14.92 7.44
C LEU A 122 0.68 -15.33 8.62
N GLU A 123 0.69 -16.61 8.99
CA GLU A 123 1.57 -17.12 10.06
C GLU A 123 3.05 -16.96 9.69
N VAL A 124 3.41 -17.34 8.46
CA VAL A 124 4.79 -17.18 7.96
C VAL A 124 5.20 -15.71 7.92
N ASP A 125 4.31 -14.83 7.43
CA ASP A 125 4.55 -13.37 7.43
C ASP A 125 4.80 -12.83 8.85
N HIS A 126 3.98 -13.26 9.81
CA HIS A 126 4.15 -12.89 11.21
C HIS A 126 5.47 -13.39 11.79
N GLN A 127 5.82 -14.66 11.55
CA GLN A 127 7.07 -15.25 12.02
C GLN A 127 8.29 -14.54 11.45
N VAL A 128 8.31 -14.28 10.13
CA VAL A 128 9.41 -13.55 9.49
C VAL A 128 9.54 -12.13 10.07
N SER A 129 8.42 -11.45 10.31
CA SER A 129 8.44 -10.13 10.94
C SER A 129 8.99 -10.16 12.36
N GLN A 130 8.67 -11.19 13.16
CA GLN A 130 9.23 -11.37 14.50
C GLN A 130 10.73 -11.68 14.47
N GLU A 131 11.17 -12.53 13.55
CA GLU A 131 12.59 -12.87 13.39
C GLU A 131 13.41 -11.64 12.96
N GLN A 132 12.87 -10.81 12.07
CA GLN A 132 13.49 -9.53 11.69
C GLN A 132 13.61 -8.58 12.87
N GLN A 133 12.54 -8.40 13.65
CA GLN A 133 12.56 -7.55 14.84
C GLN A 133 13.54 -8.06 15.90
N ALA A 134 13.59 -9.38 16.13
CA ALA A 134 14.54 -9.99 17.05
C ALA A 134 15.99 -9.77 16.59
N PHE A 135 16.26 -9.93 15.30
CA PHE A 135 17.58 -9.68 14.73
C PHE A 135 18.00 -8.20 14.85
N GLU A 136 17.08 -7.27 14.58
CA GLU A 136 17.34 -5.84 14.74
C GLU A 136 17.62 -5.47 16.20
N HIS A 137 16.84 -6.03 17.13
CA HIS A 137 17.04 -5.86 18.56
C HIS A 137 18.41 -6.40 19.01
N ASP A 138 18.79 -7.60 18.57
CA ASP A 138 20.10 -8.18 18.89
C ASP A 138 21.25 -7.35 18.32
N LEU A 139 21.08 -6.79 17.12
CA LEU A 139 22.05 -5.88 16.52
C LEU A 139 22.16 -4.57 17.29
N GLU A 140 21.04 -4.02 17.75
CA GLU A 140 20.99 -2.82 18.57
C GLU A 140 21.66 -3.06 19.94
N GLU A 141 21.33 -4.16 20.60
CA GLU A 141 21.94 -4.56 21.87
C GLU A 141 23.46 -4.71 21.73
N LYS A 142 23.94 -5.32 20.63
CA LYS A 142 25.37 -5.44 20.37
C LYS A 142 26.06 -4.08 20.22
N LYS A 143 25.45 -3.14 19.49
CA LYS A 143 26.01 -1.78 19.34
C LYS A 143 26.03 -1.04 20.67
N ALA A 144 24.97 -1.17 21.47
CA ALA A 144 24.91 -0.58 22.80
C ALA A 144 25.97 -1.18 23.73
N GLN A 145 26.21 -2.49 23.64
CA GLN A 145 27.27 -3.17 24.40
C GLN A 145 28.67 -2.67 24.01
N GLU A 146 28.96 -2.52 22.72
CA GLU A 146 30.22 -1.95 22.24
C GLU A 146 30.43 -0.52 22.77
N ALA A 147 29.37 0.29 22.81
CA ALA A 147 29.42 1.63 23.41
C ALA A 147 29.69 1.59 24.93
N LEU A 148 29.10 0.61 25.63
CA LEU A 148 29.31 0.42 27.07
C LEU A 148 30.75 -0.01 27.38
N ASP A 149 31.35 -0.85 26.54
CA ASP A 149 32.74 -1.27 26.71
C ASP A 149 33.70 -0.06 26.58
N VAL A 150 33.40 0.90 25.70
CA VAL A 150 34.14 2.17 25.61
C VAL A 150 33.98 3.01 26.89
N VAL A 151 32.79 3.06 27.47
CA VAL A 151 32.55 3.74 28.76
C VAL A 151 33.42 3.12 29.85
N LYS A 152 33.40 1.79 29.99
CA LYS A 152 34.21 1.06 30.98
C LYS A 152 35.69 1.38 30.81
N TRP A 153 36.18 1.35 29.57
CA TRP A 153 37.56 1.72 29.26
C TRP A 153 37.90 3.17 29.66
N LEU A 154 37.00 4.14 29.44
CA LEU A 154 37.22 5.53 29.86
C LEU A 154 37.29 5.67 31.38
N MET A 155 36.44 4.95 32.11
CA MET A 155 36.46 4.92 33.57
C MET A 155 37.77 4.32 34.10
N ASP A 156 38.28 3.25 33.49
CA ASP A 156 39.58 2.66 33.84
C ASP A 156 40.75 3.62 33.60
N LYS A 157 40.60 4.56 32.66
CA LYS A 157 41.57 5.65 32.41
C LYS A 157 41.35 6.88 33.30
N ASN A 158 40.43 6.81 34.26
CA ASN A 158 40.05 7.91 35.15
C ASN A 158 39.53 9.15 34.39
N MET A 159 38.92 8.95 33.20
CA MET A 159 38.38 10.01 32.35
C MET A 159 36.87 10.23 32.63
N ASN A 160 36.52 10.50 33.89
CA ASN A 160 35.12 10.46 34.36
C ASN A 160 34.18 11.43 33.63
N SER A 161 34.64 12.63 33.26
CA SER A 161 33.81 13.58 32.49
C SER A 161 33.52 13.08 31.07
N SER A 162 34.48 12.40 30.43
CA SER A 162 34.25 11.79 29.10
C SER A 162 33.37 10.55 29.20
N ALA A 163 33.56 9.74 30.25
CA ALA A 163 32.71 8.59 30.53
C ALA A 163 31.26 9.01 30.78
N GLU A 164 31.03 10.04 31.60
CA GLU A 164 29.69 10.57 31.90
C GLU A 164 28.96 11.00 30.62
N LYS A 165 29.64 11.77 29.76
CA LYS A 165 29.06 12.18 28.48
C LYS A 165 28.70 10.97 27.62
N ARG A 166 29.60 9.99 27.50
CA ARG A 166 29.37 8.81 26.67
C ARG A 166 28.25 7.92 27.21
N ILE A 167 28.10 7.84 28.54
CA ILE A 167 26.96 7.17 29.18
C ILE A 167 25.64 7.85 28.80
N GLN A 168 25.57 9.18 28.86
CA GLN A 168 24.35 9.90 28.46
C GLN A 168 24.02 9.67 26.99
N ASP A 169 25.02 9.73 26.10
CA ASP A 169 24.83 9.42 24.68
C ASP A 169 24.29 8.01 24.49
N LEU A 170 24.87 7.01 25.16
CA LEU A 170 24.42 5.61 25.08
C LEU A 170 22.96 5.44 25.55
N ILE A 171 22.59 6.07 26.67
CA ILE A 171 21.21 6.02 27.19
C ILE A 171 20.21 6.67 26.21
N ASN A 172 20.61 7.75 25.55
CA ASN A 172 19.77 8.45 24.60
C ASN A 172 19.65 7.71 23.26
N GLU A 173 20.75 7.12 22.77
CA GLU A 173 20.82 6.40 21.50
C GLU A 173 20.16 5.02 21.58
N HIS A 174 20.28 4.34 22.73
CA HIS A 174 19.86 2.94 22.92
C HIS A 174 19.01 2.71 24.17
N PRO A 175 17.91 3.47 24.38
CA PRO A 175 17.22 3.56 25.68
C PRO A 175 16.62 2.26 26.21
N ASN A 176 16.32 1.30 25.31
CA ASN A 176 15.64 0.04 25.63
C ASN A 176 16.60 -1.15 25.75
N THR A 177 17.91 -0.92 25.65
CA THR A 177 18.91 -1.99 25.74
C THR A 177 19.29 -2.31 27.18
N ARG A 178 19.82 -3.51 27.42
CA ARG A 178 20.36 -3.86 28.74
C ARG A 178 21.60 -3.03 29.05
N ALA A 179 22.44 -2.81 28.05
CA ALA A 179 23.60 -1.94 28.15
C ALA A 179 23.25 -0.51 28.63
N ALA A 180 22.14 0.07 28.15
CA ALA A 180 21.68 1.37 28.65
C ALA A 180 21.19 1.35 30.10
N THR A 181 20.66 0.22 30.55
CA THR A 181 20.27 0.04 31.95
C THR A 181 21.50 -0.01 32.85
N GLU A 182 22.52 -0.79 32.48
CA GLU A 182 23.80 -0.83 33.19
C GLU A 182 24.50 0.54 33.17
N ALA A 183 24.45 1.25 32.04
CA ALA A 183 25.01 2.59 31.92
C ALA A 183 24.34 3.60 32.88
N LYS A 184 23.02 3.51 33.10
CA LYS A 184 22.31 4.34 34.09
C LYS A 184 22.83 4.10 35.50
N GLU A 185 23.04 2.84 35.89
CA GLU A 185 23.61 2.51 37.20
C GLU A 185 25.04 3.04 37.35
N MET A 186 25.86 2.99 36.29
CA MET A 186 27.21 3.59 36.31
C MET A 186 27.16 5.11 36.44
N LEU A 187 26.19 5.76 35.80
CA LEU A 187 26.01 7.21 35.90
C LEU A 187 25.69 7.65 37.33
N GLU A 188 24.88 6.87 38.05
CA GLU A 188 24.55 7.15 39.45
C GLU A 188 25.81 7.03 40.33
N LYS A 189 26.60 5.98 40.16
CA LYS A 189 27.86 5.78 40.90
C LYS A 189 28.91 6.87 40.66
N LEU A 190 28.93 7.49 39.48
CA LEU A 190 29.84 8.60 39.19
C LEU A 190 29.45 9.91 39.89
N LYS A 191 28.21 10.01 40.38
CA LYS A 191 27.69 11.20 41.07
C LYS A 191 27.79 11.10 42.59
N GLU A 192 28.09 9.91 43.12
CA GLU A 192 28.39 9.65 44.53
C GLU A 192 29.85 9.99 44.87
#